data_AF-A0A7J6VFN0-F1
#
_entry.id   AF-A0A7J6VFN0-F1
#
_cell.length_a   1.000
_cell.length_b   1.000
_cell.length_c   1.000
_cell.angle_alpha   90.00
_cell.angle_beta   90.00
_cell.angle_gamma   90.00
#
_symmetry.space_group_name_H-M   'P 1'
#
loop_
_entity.id
_entity.type
_entity.pdbx_description
1 polymer ?
#
loop_
_entity_poly.entity_id
_entity_poly.type
_entity_poly.pdbx_seq_one_letter_code
_entity_poly.pdbx_strand_id
1 'polypeptide(L)'
;MASIQAIFQYPSSSTTLSIPSYISAKPTITCLSFSSSSFSISSSLSSSSITDRAEIRIGLPSKGRMASETLELLKDCQLSVRQVNPRQYVAEIPQLSNLEVWFQRPKDIVRKLLSGDLDLGIMGLDTLSEFGQGDEDLILVHDALDYGDCHLSIAIPKYGIFENINSLRELAQMPQWTKEKPLRVATSFNYLGPKFMKEKGFEHVTFSTADGALEAAPAMGIADAIVDLVSSGTTLRENNLKEIEGGIILESQAVLVASKKSLIQREGVLDTTHEILERLEAHLRAVGQFTVTANMRGGSAEEVADRILSQPSLSGLQGPTVSPVFCKRDGKVTSDYYAIVICVPKRALYKSVQQLRAIGGSGVLISPLTYIFDEETPRWRDILLTLGL
;
A
#
# COMPACT_ATOMS: atom_id res chain seq x y z
N MET A 1 -33.84 -29.04 -52.04
CA MET A 1 -35.28 -28.73 -52.15
C MET A 1 -35.44 -27.20 -52.12
N ALA A 2 -36.49 -26.67 -52.76
CA ALA A 2 -36.90 -25.26 -52.96
C ALA A 2 -36.16 -24.16 -52.14
N SER A 3 -35.68 -23.04 -52.72
CA SER A 3 -36.40 -21.98 -53.49
C SER A 3 -37.44 -21.25 -52.62
N ILE A 4 -37.59 -19.92 -52.59
CA ILE A 4 -37.84 -18.97 -53.71
C ILE A 4 -37.35 -17.51 -53.37
N GLN A 5 -37.16 -16.73 -54.43
CA GLN A 5 -36.88 -15.27 -54.59
C GLN A 5 -37.88 -14.32 -53.85
N ALA A 6 -37.91 -12.96 -53.92
CA ALA A 6 -37.49 -11.95 -54.92
C ALA A 6 -37.53 -10.51 -54.30
N ILE A 7 -36.63 -9.53 -54.59
CA ILE A 7 -36.59 -8.51 -55.69
C ILE A 7 -37.06 -7.07 -55.30
N PHE A 8 -36.14 -6.08 -55.44
CA PHE A 8 -36.26 -4.61 -55.78
C PHE A 8 -37.34 -3.72 -55.07
N GLN A 9 -37.32 -2.36 -55.04
CA GLN A 9 -36.86 -1.32 -55.99
C GLN A 9 -36.75 0.10 -55.31
N TYR A 10 -36.14 1.09 -55.98
CA TYR A 10 -36.02 2.52 -55.57
C TYR A 10 -37.26 3.37 -55.95
N PRO A 11 -37.45 4.62 -55.41
CA PRO A 11 -37.12 5.81 -56.21
C PRO A 11 -36.71 7.11 -55.42
N SER A 12 -36.37 8.15 -56.18
CA SER A 12 -36.25 9.58 -55.77
C SER A 12 -37.45 10.40 -56.30
N SER A 13 -37.60 11.73 -56.22
CA SER A 13 -36.76 12.88 -55.84
C SER A 13 -37.66 14.12 -55.52
N SER A 14 -37.12 15.26 -55.06
CA SER A 14 -37.63 16.60 -55.46
C SER A 14 -36.78 17.78 -54.97
N THR A 15 -36.81 18.87 -55.75
CA THR A 15 -36.04 20.12 -55.58
C THR A 15 -36.85 21.30 -56.14
N THR A 16 -36.89 22.47 -55.48
CA THR A 16 -37.11 23.84 -56.03
C THR A 16 -37.19 24.85 -54.86
N LEU A 17 -36.39 25.93 -54.77
CA LEU A 17 -36.26 27.18 -55.55
C LEU A 17 -37.23 28.32 -55.14
N SER A 18 -36.67 29.44 -54.67
CA SER A 18 -37.14 30.81 -54.97
C SER A 18 -36.13 31.88 -54.52
N ILE A 19 -36.22 33.08 -55.12
CA ILE A 19 -35.24 34.17 -55.11
C ILE A 19 -35.85 35.42 -54.43
N PRO A 20 -35.11 36.23 -53.66
CA PRO A 20 -35.59 37.52 -53.17
C PRO A 20 -35.19 38.71 -54.08
N SER A 21 -36.05 39.72 -54.18
CA SER A 21 -35.80 40.98 -54.87
C SER A 21 -35.83 42.19 -53.93
N TYR A 22 -34.94 43.15 -54.21
CA TYR A 22 -34.89 44.57 -53.82
C TYR A 22 -36.28 45.25 -53.54
N ILE A 23 -36.46 46.32 -52.74
CA ILE A 23 -35.55 47.44 -52.36
C ILE A 23 -36.06 48.25 -51.11
N SER A 24 -35.13 48.92 -50.40
CA SER A 24 -35.26 50.15 -49.56
C SER A 24 -36.28 50.33 -48.42
N ALA A 25 -35.76 50.47 -47.18
CA ALA A 25 -35.94 51.68 -46.33
C ALA A 25 -34.84 51.79 -45.24
N LYS A 26 -34.46 53.03 -44.86
CA LYS A 26 -33.59 53.37 -43.71
C LYS A 26 -34.38 54.29 -42.74
N PRO A 27 -33.88 54.64 -41.54
CA PRO A 27 -33.45 53.76 -40.45
C PRO A 27 -34.02 54.23 -39.08
N THR A 28 -34.05 53.35 -38.06
CA THR A 28 -33.99 53.81 -36.65
C THR A 28 -33.15 52.83 -35.82
N ILE A 29 -32.31 53.38 -34.94
CA ILE A 29 -31.28 52.65 -34.20
C ILE A 29 -31.77 52.38 -32.77
N THR A 30 -31.66 51.13 -32.31
CA THR A 30 -31.66 50.81 -30.88
C THR A 30 -30.54 49.81 -30.61
N CYS A 31 -29.64 50.14 -29.68
CA CYS A 31 -28.39 49.42 -29.48
C CYS A 31 -28.56 48.10 -28.73
N LEU A 32 -28.00 47.03 -29.27
CA LEU A 32 -27.57 45.85 -28.51
C LEU A 32 -26.05 45.72 -28.66
N SER A 33 -25.32 45.98 -27.59
CA SER A 33 -23.86 45.97 -27.57
C SER A 33 -23.32 44.54 -27.56
N PHE A 34 -22.82 44.07 -28.70
CA PHE A 34 -21.86 42.97 -28.74
C PHE A 34 -20.51 43.46 -28.22
N SER A 35 -20.02 42.89 -27.11
CA SER A 35 -18.63 43.04 -26.68
C SER A 35 -17.75 42.05 -27.46
N SER A 36 -16.81 42.56 -28.26
CA SER A 36 -15.89 41.77 -29.07
C SER A 36 -14.84 41.04 -28.25
N SER A 37 -14.44 39.87 -28.73
CA SER A 37 -13.38 39.04 -28.16
C SER A 37 -12.00 39.69 -28.28
N SER A 38 -11.25 39.69 -27.18
CA SER A 38 -9.82 40.00 -27.13
C SER A 38 -9.07 38.74 -26.70
N PHE A 39 -8.42 38.06 -27.64
CA PHE A 39 -7.62 36.86 -27.37
C PHE A 39 -6.22 37.26 -26.90
N SER A 40 -5.93 37.12 -25.61
CA SER A 40 -4.58 37.26 -25.06
C SER A 40 -3.99 35.87 -24.82
N ILE A 41 -3.04 35.46 -25.65
CA ILE A 41 -2.28 34.22 -25.44
C ILE A 41 -1.25 34.50 -24.33
N SER A 42 -1.53 34.05 -23.11
CA SER A 42 -0.56 34.00 -22.02
C SER A 42 0.16 32.65 -22.03
N SER A 43 1.43 32.64 -22.38
CA SER A 43 2.31 31.49 -22.18
C SER A 43 2.65 31.36 -20.69
N SER A 44 1.88 30.55 -19.96
CA SER A 44 2.14 30.20 -18.56
C SER A 44 2.67 28.77 -18.47
N LEU A 45 3.81 28.59 -17.78
CA LEU A 45 4.27 27.26 -17.37
C LEU A 45 3.17 26.62 -16.49
N SER A 46 2.91 25.33 -16.68
CA SER A 46 1.89 24.61 -15.94
C SER A 46 2.32 24.37 -14.50
N SER A 47 2.06 25.33 -13.61
CA SER A 47 1.92 25.05 -12.19
C SER A 47 0.75 24.09 -12.01
N SER A 48 1.00 22.88 -11.52
CA SER A 48 -0.05 21.89 -11.20
C SER A 48 -0.87 22.42 -10.03
N SER A 49 -1.92 23.18 -10.32
CA SER A 49 -2.85 23.69 -9.32
C SER A 49 -3.58 22.50 -8.67
N ILE A 50 -3.41 22.35 -7.36
CA ILE A 50 -4.21 21.42 -6.56
C ILE A 50 -5.69 21.74 -6.84
N THR A 51 -6.47 20.72 -7.18
CA THR A 51 -7.91 20.89 -7.38
C THR A 51 -8.58 21.21 -6.05
N ASP A 52 -9.31 22.33 -6.02
CA ASP A 52 -10.11 22.74 -4.89
C ASP A 52 -11.24 21.72 -4.70
N ARG A 53 -11.23 21.07 -3.53
CA ARG A 53 -12.15 20.00 -3.12
C ARG A 53 -12.09 19.84 -1.61
N ALA A 54 -13.22 19.47 -1.00
CA ALA A 54 -13.33 19.26 0.43
C ALA A 54 -12.90 17.84 0.86
N GLU A 55 -12.87 16.89 -0.07
CA GLU A 55 -12.56 15.49 0.21
C GLU A 55 -11.05 15.22 0.21
N ILE A 56 -10.60 14.54 1.26
CA ILE A 56 -9.26 13.97 1.38
C ILE A 56 -9.28 12.63 0.66
N ARG A 57 -8.33 12.37 -0.24
CA ARG A 57 -8.33 11.16 -1.07
C ARG A 57 -7.15 10.25 -0.78
N ILE A 58 -7.46 9.01 -0.43
CA ILE A 58 -6.47 7.92 -0.27
C ILE A 58 -6.58 6.91 -1.41
N GLY A 59 -5.46 6.67 -2.11
CA GLY A 59 -5.36 5.64 -3.13
C GLY A 59 -5.04 4.27 -2.55
N LEU A 60 -5.86 3.26 -2.86
CA LEU A 60 -5.60 1.86 -2.48
C LEU A 60 -5.41 0.97 -3.71
N PRO A 61 -4.68 -0.16 -3.61
CA PRO A 61 -4.54 -1.09 -4.72
C PRO A 61 -5.90 -1.67 -5.13
N SER A 62 -6.19 -1.63 -6.42
CA SER A 62 -7.49 -2.03 -7.01
C SER A 62 -7.70 -3.53 -7.20
N LYS A 63 -6.64 -4.33 -7.24
CA LYS A 63 -6.70 -5.79 -7.46
C LYS A 63 -5.43 -6.51 -7.02
N GLY A 64 -5.51 -7.83 -6.96
CA GLY A 64 -4.40 -8.73 -6.60
C GLY A 64 -4.20 -8.83 -5.09
N ARG A 65 -3.18 -9.60 -4.68
CA ARG A 65 -2.86 -9.89 -3.27
C ARG A 65 -2.81 -8.63 -2.41
N MET A 66 -2.13 -7.58 -2.90
CA MET A 66 -2.02 -6.29 -2.22
C MET A 66 -3.38 -5.63 -1.93
N ALA A 67 -4.35 -5.74 -2.84
CA ALA A 67 -5.68 -5.16 -2.61
C ALA A 67 -6.44 -5.88 -1.49
N SER A 68 -6.39 -7.22 -1.47
CA SER A 68 -7.02 -8.01 -0.41
C SER A 68 -6.38 -7.76 0.95
N GLU A 69 -5.05 -7.77 1.04
CA GLU A 69 -4.34 -7.56 2.32
C GLU A 69 -4.52 -6.12 2.83
N THR A 70 -4.54 -5.11 1.96
CA THR A 70 -4.83 -3.71 2.35
C THR A 70 -6.25 -3.56 2.90
N LEU A 71 -7.23 -4.21 2.28
CA LEU A 71 -8.61 -4.19 2.77
C LEU A 71 -8.80 -4.98 4.07
N GLU A 72 -8.03 -6.06 4.27
CA GLU A 72 -8.00 -6.83 5.51
C GLU A 72 -7.38 -6.01 6.66
N LEU A 73 -6.23 -5.37 6.45
CA LEU A 73 -5.62 -4.42 7.39
C LEU A 73 -6.61 -3.32 7.83
N LEU A 74 -7.23 -2.63 6.86
CA LEU A 74 -8.20 -1.57 7.16
C LEU A 74 -9.43 -2.09 7.92
N LYS A 75 -9.93 -3.28 7.55
CA LYS A 75 -11.04 -3.94 8.26
C LYS A 75 -10.66 -4.31 9.69
N ASP A 76 -9.46 -4.83 9.92
CA ASP A 76 -8.99 -5.23 11.25
C ASP A 76 -8.76 -4.00 12.14
N CYS A 77 -8.28 -2.89 11.57
CA CYS A 77 -8.32 -1.54 12.16
C CYS A 77 -9.74 -0.97 12.41
N GLN A 78 -10.82 -1.69 12.08
CA GLN A 78 -12.21 -1.17 12.11
C GLN A 78 -12.46 0.04 11.19
N LEU A 79 -11.53 0.34 10.27
CA LEU A 79 -11.64 1.33 9.20
C LEU A 79 -12.28 0.70 7.95
N SER A 80 -13.46 0.09 8.13
CA SER A 80 -14.10 -0.72 7.10
C SER A 80 -14.49 0.12 5.88
N VAL A 81 -13.84 -0.12 4.75
CA VAL A 81 -14.10 0.56 3.48
C VAL A 81 -15.52 0.24 2.98
N ARG A 82 -16.37 1.27 2.95
CA ARG A 82 -17.75 1.18 2.48
C ARG A 82 -17.82 1.44 0.98
N GLN A 83 -17.74 0.36 0.20
CA GLN A 83 -17.93 0.43 -1.24
C GLN A 83 -19.42 0.29 -1.60
N VAL A 84 -20.07 1.39 -2.03
CA VAL A 84 -21.51 1.42 -2.36
C VAL A 84 -21.84 0.53 -3.58
N ASN A 85 -20.90 0.41 -4.52
CA ASN A 85 -21.01 -0.45 -5.70
C ASN A 85 -19.65 -1.11 -5.99
N PRO A 86 -19.54 -2.44 -5.98
CA PRO A 86 -18.29 -3.16 -6.28
C PRO A 86 -17.65 -2.85 -7.65
N ARG A 87 -18.40 -2.23 -8.58
CA ARG A 87 -17.90 -1.79 -9.90
C ARG A 87 -17.41 -0.33 -9.91
N GLN A 88 -17.61 0.43 -8.83
CA GLN A 88 -17.11 1.79 -8.71
C GLN A 88 -15.70 1.79 -8.10
N TYR A 89 -14.83 2.66 -8.62
CA TYR A 89 -13.46 2.85 -8.12
C TYR A 89 -13.38 3.76 -6.89
N VAL A 90 -14.53 4.24 -6.39
CA VAL A 90 -14.65 5.16 -5.25
C VAL A 90 -15.41 4.47 -4.13
N ALA A 91 -14.95 4.67 -2.90
CA ALA A 91 -15.57 4.22 -1.66
C ALA A 91 -15.30 5.24 -0.53
N GLU A 92 -15.85 4.99 0.66
CA GLU A 92 -15.70 5.85 1.85
C GLU A 92 -15.11 5.05 3.02
N ILE A 93 -14.46 5.71 3.98
CA ILE A 93 -14.20 5.16 5.32
C ILE A 93 -14.96 6.02 6.33
N PRO A 94 -16.21 5.66 6.71
CA PRO A 94 -17.07 6.51 7.55
C PRO A 94 -16.53 6.81 8.95
N GLN A 95 -15.51 6.07 9.40
CA GLN A 95 -14.82 6.24 10.67
C GLN A 95 -13.77 7.38 10.66
N LEU A 96 -13.52 7.99 9.49
CA LEU A 96 -12.57 9.09 9.28
C LEU A 96 -13.29 10.22 8.52
N SER A 97 -13.18 11.44 9.02
CA SER A 97 -13.91 12.59 8.48
C SER A 97 -13.42 12.94 7.06
N ASN A 98 -14.36 13.15 6.13
CA ASN A 98 -14.10 13.58 4.74
C ASN A 98 -13.12 12.70 3.93
N LEU A 99 -12.93 11.42 4.31
CA LEU A 99 -11.99 10.52 3.63
C LEU A 99 -12.65 9.66 2.55
N GLU A 100 -12.22 9.88 1.31
CA GLU A 100 -12.64 9.17 0.09
C GLU A 100 -11.54 8.18 -0.37
N VAL A 101 -11.91 6.93 -0.60
CA VAL A 101 -11.01 5.84 -1.04
C VAL A 101 -11.07 5.67 -2.55
N TRP A 102 -9.91 5.71 -3.22
CA TRP A 102 -9.77 5.52 -4.66
C TRP A 102 -9.03 4.22 -4.99
N PHE A 103 -9.73 3.24 -5.52
CA PHE A 103 -9.13 1.99 -6.00
C PHE A 103 -8.42 2.21 -7.34
N GLN A 104 -7.09 2.17 -7.34
CA GLN A 104 -6.25 2.44 -8.52
C GLN A 104 -5.22 1.32 -8.75
N ARG A 105 -4.53 1.30 -9.90
CA ARG A 105 -3.34 0.43 -10.02
C ARG A 105 -2.21 1.07 -9.20
N PRO A 106 -1.33 0.32 -8.54
CA PRO A 106 -0.27 0.91 -7.70
C PRO A 106 0.54 2.02 -8.39
N LYS A 107 0.94 1.80 -9.66
CA LYS A 107 1.63 2.79 -10.50
C LYS A 107 0.84 4.07 -10.80
N ASP A 108 -0.49 4.00 -10.70
CA ASP A 108 -1.40 5.12 -10.93
C ASP A 108 -1.67 5.88 -9.61
N ILE A 109 -1.52 5.23 -8.45
CA ILE A 109 -1.50 5.90 -7.14
C ILE A 109 -0.32 6.87 -7.06
N VAL A 110 0.90 6.39 -7.37
CA VAL A 110 2.12 7.25 -7.37
C VAL A 110 1.95 8.46 -8.29
N ARG A 111 1.49 8.24 -9.52
CA ARG A 111 1.24 9.33 -10.49
C ARG A 111 0.24 10.36 -9.97
N LYS A 112 -0.78 9.92 -9.24
CA LYS A 112 -1.83 10.79 -8.70
C LYS A 112 -1.45 11.51 -7.41
N LEU A 113 -0.54 10.94 -6.60
CA LEU A 113 0.12 11.67 -5.52
C LEU A 113 0.95 12.83 -6.08
N LEU A 114 1.82 12.54 -7.06
CA LEU A 114 2.66 13.56 -7.73
C LEU A 114 1.84 14.67 -8.42
N SER A 115 0.63 14.36 -8.92
CA SER A 115 -0.25 15.33 -9.57
C SER A 115 -1.21 16.06 -8.63
N GLY A 116 -1.28 15.71 -7.34
CA GLY A 116 -2.28 16.25 -6.39
C GLY A 116 -3.72 15.74 -6.59
N ASP A 117 -3.90 14.71 -7.42
CA ASP A 117 -5.19 14.01 -7.60
C ASP A 117 -5.57 13.18 -6.37
N LEU A 118 -4.56 12.66 -5.67
CA LEU A 118 -4.64 11.96 -4.38
C LEU A 118 -3.76 12.68 -3.37
N ASP A 119 -4.13 12.58 -2.10
CA ASP A 119 -3.40 13.18 -0.98
C ASP A 119 -2.58 12.12 -0.23
N LEU A 120 -3.13 10.90 -0.14
CA LEU A 120 -2.55 9.72 0.52
C LEU A 120 -2.57 8.50 -0.41
N GLY A 121 -1.75 7.50 -0.13
CA GLY A 121 -1.77 6.23 -0.86
C GLY A 121 -1.06 5.08 -0.16
N ILE A 122 -1.57 3.87 -0.35
CA ILE A 122 -0.94 2.62 0.12
C ILE A 122 -0.50 1.80 -1.10
N MET A 123 0.77 1.38 -1.12
CA MET A 123 1.39 0.61 -2.21
C MET A 123 2.67 -0.09 -1.75
N GLY A 124 3.28 -0.93 -2.59
CA GLY A 124 4.62 -1.47 -2.33
C GLY A 124 5.73 -0.41 -2.48
N LEU A 125 6.77 -0.50 -1.65
CA LEU A 125 7.95 0.36 -1.75
C LEU A 125 8.66 0.21 -3.11
N ASP A 126 8.61 -0.96 -3.72
CA ASP A 126 9.02 -1.23 -5.12
C ASP A 126 8.40 -0.24 -6.12
N THR A 127 7.08 -0.06 -6.05
CA THR A 127 6.26 0.74 -6.94
C THR A 127 6.52 2.21 -6.69
N LEU A 128 6.61 2.61 -5.42
CA LEU A 128 7.00 3.96 -5.04
C LEU A 128 8.39 4.31 -5.60
N SER A 129 9.36 3.41 -5.48
CA SER A 129 10.73 3.63 -5.94
C SER A 129 10.85 3.69 -7.47
N GLU A 130 10.10 2.84 -8.19
CA GLU A 130 10.09 2.78 -9.66
C GLU A 130 9.38 3.99 -10.31
N PHE A 131 8.21 4.37 -9.81
CA PHE A 131 7.39 5.41 -10.43
C PHE A 131 7.52 6.79 -9.77
N GLY A 132 7.99 6.85 -8.51
CA GLY A 132 8.23 8.08 -7.77
C GLY A 132 9.67 8.56 -7.85
N GLN A 133 10.63 7.67 -8.15
CA GLN A 133 12.01 7.99 -8.53
C GLN A 133 12.81 8.84 -7.51
N GLY A 134 12.35 8.92 -6.26
CA GLY A 134 12.93 9.76 -5.21
C GLY A 134 12.47 11.22 -5.23
N ASP A 135 11.32 11.53 -5.83
CA ASP A 135 10.71 12.86 -5.79
C ASP A 135 10.39 13.30 -4.34
N GLU A 136 10.89 14.47 -3.94
CA GLU A 136 10.77 15.04 -2.60
C GLU A 136 9.32 15.40 -2.21
N ASP A 137 8.38 15.38 -3.16
CA ASP A 137 6.95 15.53 -2.89
C ASP A 137 6.30 14.24 -2.33
N LEU A 138 6.99 13.09 -2.35
CA LEU A 138 6.46 11.82 -1.87
C LEU A 138 7.02 11.49 -0.48
N ILE A 139 6.23 11.75 0.56
CA ILE A 139 6.60 11.49 1.95
C ILE A 139 6.20 10.08 2.36
N LEU A 140 7.17 9.26 2.76
CA LEU A 140 6.93 7.99 3.46
C LEU A 140 6.41 8.30 4.87
N VAL A 141 5.12 8.08 5.09
CA VAL A 141 4.46 8.27 6.39
C VAL A 141 4.65 7.04 7.29
N HIS A 142 4.52 5.84 6.70
CA HIS A 142 4.86 4.58 7.35
C HIS A 142 5.56 3.66 6.36
N ASP A 143 6.79 3.24 6.69
CA ASP A 143 7.68 2.46 5.82
C ASP A 143 7.50 0.93 5.92
N ALA A 144 6.72 0.46 6.91
CA ALA A 144 6.59 -0.96 7.20
C ALA A 144 5.20 -1.36 7.69
N LEU A 145 4.25 -1.64 6.81
CA LEU A 145 2.91 -2.08 7.22
C LEU A 145 2.83 -3.59 7.58
N ASP A 146 3.96 -4.32 7.61
CA ASP A 146 4.06 -5.75 7.94
C ASP A 146 3.22 -6.68 7.02
N TYR A 147 3.04 -6.28 5.75
CA TYR A 147 2.49 -7.15 4.70
C TYR A 147 3.05 -6.80 3.32
N GLY A 148 2.92 -7.74 2.37
CA GLY A 148 3.45 -7.59 1.02
C GLY A 148 4.93 -7.89 0.86
N ASP A 149 5.56 -8.54 1.86
CA ASP A 149 7.00 -8.78 1.89
C ASP A 149 7.52 -9.48 0.63
N CYS A 150 8.41 -8.77 -0.05
CA CYS A 150 9.13 -9.22 -1.23
C CYS A 150 10.40 -8.39 -1.41
N HIS A 151 11.28 -8.81 -2.29
CA HIS A 151 12.47 -8.07 -2.66
C HIS A 151 12.66 -8.10 -4.17
N LEU A 152 13.04 -6.97 -4.74
CA LEU A 152 13.38 -6.85 -6.15
C LEU A 152 14.80 -7.37 -6.34
N SER A 153 15.01 -8.42 -7.14
CA SER A 153 16.35 -8.99 -7.34
C SER A 153 16.64 -9.40 -8.78
N ILE A 154 17.93 -9.52 -9.08
CA ILE A 154 18.44 -10.14 -10.30
C ILE A 154 18.42 -11.65 -10.14
N ALA A 155 17.77 -12.34 -11.08
CA ALA A 155 17.83 -13.79 -11.20
C ALA A 155 18.43 -14.22 -12.54
N ILE A 156 19.29 -15.24 -12.49
CA ILE A 156 19.99 -15.83 -13.64
C ILE A 156 19.70 -17.34 -13.73
N PRO A 157 19.85 -17.98 -14.90
CA PRO A 157 19.74 -19.44 -15.02
C PRO A 157 20.67 -20.19 -14.05
N LYS A 158 20.20 -21.32 -13.52
CA LYS A 158 20.99 -22.23 -12.66
C LYS A 158 22.05 -23.02 -13.41
N TYR A 159 21.87 -23.21 -14.71
CA TYR A 159 22.65 -24.14 -15.53
C TYR A 159 23.32 -23.42 -16.72
N GLY A 160 24.31 -24.07 -17.32
CA GLY A 160 25.04 -23.53 -18.47
C GLY A 160 26.06 -22.47 -18.04
N ILE A 161 26.20 -21.38 -18.80
CA ILE A 161 27.25 -20.37 -18.55
C ILE A 161 27.16 -19.65 -17.19
N PHE A 162 26.01 -19.78 -16.50
CA PHE A 162 25.70 -19.16 -15.22
C PHE A 162 25.86 -20.10 -14.02
N GLU A 163 26.16 -21.39 -14.25
CA GLU A 163 26.15 -22.43 -13.22
C GLU A 163 27.09 -22.12 -12.04
N ASN A 164 28.29 -21.63 -12.35
CA ASN A 164 29.30 -21.21 -11.37
C ASN A 164 29.25 -19.71 -11.00
N ILE A 165 28.30 -18.94 -11.53
CA ILE A 165 28.13 -17.51 -11.24
C ILE A 165 27.19 -17.37 -10.04
N ASN A 166 27.69 -16.90 -8.90
CA ASN A 166 26.95 -16.82 -7.65
C ASN A 166 26.95 -15.41 -7.03
N SER A 167 27.74 -14.48 -7.56
CA SER A 167 27.69 -13.06 -7.18
C SER A 167 27.47 -12.13 -8.38
N LEU A 168 26.95 -10.93 -8.09
CA LEU A 168 26.80 -9.88 -9.09
C LEU A 168 28.14 -9.47 -9.74
N ARG A 169 29.24 -9.53 -8.98
CA ARG A 169 30.58 -9.24 -9.47
C ARG A 169 31.04 -10.26 -10.51
N GLU A 170 30.80 -11.55 -10.27
CA GLU A 170 31.12 -12.60 -11.25
C GLU A 170 30.30 -12.43 -12.53
N LEU A 171 29.01 -12.11 -12.41
CA LEU A 171 28.13 -11.81 -13.55
C LEU A 171 28.65 -10.62 -14.39
N ALA A 172 29.14 -9.56 -13.74
CA ALA A 172 29.72 -8.40 -14.41
C ALA A 172 31.07 -8.69 -15.10
N GLN A 173 31.86 -9.62 -14.55
CA GLN A 173 33.19 -9.98 -15.05
C GLN A 173 33.16 -11.06 -16.16
N MET A 174 31.97 -11.53 -16.55
CA MET A 174 31.80 -12.50 -17.64
C MET A 174 32.27 -11.92 -19.00
N PRO A 175 33.24 -12.55 -19.68
CA PRO A 175 33.78 -12.06 -20.96
C PRO A 175 32.78 -12.12 -22.14
N GLN A 176 31.60 -12.71 -21.92
CA GLN A 176 30.52 -12.79 -22.91
C GLN A 176 29.86 -11.43 -23.19
N TRP A 177 29.96 -10.47 -22.26
CA TRP A 177 29.30 -9.18 -22.37
C TRP A 177 30.22 -8.18 -23.05
N THR A 178 29.87 -7.79 -24.27
CA THR A 178 30.57 -6.75 -25.05
C THR A 178 29.56 -5.71 -25.53
N LYS A 179 30.04 -4.61 -26.13
CA LYS A 179 29.18 -3.62 -26.78
C LYS A 179 28.27 -4.22 -27.87
N GLU A 180 28.78 -5.23 -28.58
CA GLU A 180 28.08 -5.94 -29.66
C GLU A 180 27.14 -7.03 -29.13
N LYS A 181 27.46 -7.60 -27.96
CA LYS A 181 26.67 -8.61 -27.26
C LYS A 181 26.48 -8.24 -25.78
N PRO A 182 25.62 -7.26 -25.47
CA PRO A 182 25.33 -6.89 -24.08
C PRO A 182 24.54 -8.00 -23.36
N LEU A 183 24.64 -8.03 -22.03
CA LEU A 183 23.77 -8.83 -21.16
C LEU A 183 22.33 -8.35 -21.32
N ARG A 184 21.41 -9.22 -21.74
CA ARG A 184 20.00 -8.86 -21.90
C ARG A 184 19.25 -9.15 -20.61
N VAL A 185 18.56 -8.15 -20.07
CA VAL A 185 17.78 -8.26 -18.83
C VAL A 185 16.31 -7.97 -19.14
N ALA A 186 15.43 -8.94 -18.91
CA ALA A 186 13.99 -8.68 -18.98
C ALA A 186 13.49 -8.14 -17.63
N THR A 187 12.66 -7.09 -17.65
CA THR A 187 12.05 -6.55 -16.42
C THR A 187 10.77 -5.78 -16.68
N SER A 188 9.94 -5.60 -15.64
CA SER A 188 8.88 -4.58 -15.61
C SER A 188 9.36 -3.26 -14.96
N PHE A 189 10.54 -3.25 -14.34
CA PHE A 189 11.16 -2.13 -13.62
C PHE A 189 12.14 -1.36 -14.53
N ASN A 190 11.58 -0.42 -15.30
CA ASN A 190 12.30 0.32 -16.33
C ASN A 190 13.17 1.46 -15.76
N TYR A 191 13.00 1.84 -14.50
CA TYR A 191 13.86 2.80 -13.79
C TYR A 191 14.84 2.10 -12.85
N LEU A 192 14.37 1.23 -11.95
CA LEU A 192 15.22 0.61 -10.92
C LEU A 192 16.27 -0.34 -11.49
N GLY A 193 15.90 -1.18 -12.46
CA GLY A 193 16.85 -2.12 -13.10
C GLY A 193 18.05 -1.40 -13.75
N PRO A 194 17.83 -0.45 -14.67
CA PRO A 194 18.91 0.33 -15.27
C PRO A 194 19.72 1.16 -14.27
N LYS A 195 19.07 1.77 -13.28
CA LYS A 195 19.74 2.52 -12.21
C LYS A 195 20.72 1.63 -11.44
N PHE A 196 20.24 0.48 -10.95
CA PHE A 196 21.04 -0.46 -10.19
C PHE A 196 22.23 -1.00 -10.99
N MET A 197 22.02 -1.49 -12.22
CA MET A 197 23.10 -2.05 -13.02
C MET A 197 24.19 -1.02 -13.33
N LYS A 198 23.81 0.24 -13.57
CA LYS A 198 24.74 1.36 -13.74
C LYS A 198 25.52 1.66 -12.46
N GLU A 199 24.86 1.73 -11.31
CA GLU A 199 25.49 1.96 -10.00
C GLU A 199 26.45 0.83 -9.60
N LYS A 200 26.19 -0.40 -10.06
CA LYS A 200 27.05 -1.57 -9.86
C LYS A 200 28.13 -1.76 -10.93
N GLY A 201 28.27 -0.82 -11.87
CA GLY A 201 29.36 -0.78 -12.84
C GLY A 201 29.22 -1.69 -14.05
N PHE A 202 28.00 -2.11 -14.41
CA PHE A 202 27.79 -2.85 -15.66
C PHE A 202 27.79 -1.91 -16.88
N GLU A 203 28.77 -2.09 -17.77
CA GLU A 203 28.90 -1.25 -18.98
C GLU A 203 28.07 -1.74 -20.18
N HIS A 204 27.71 -3.02 -20.21
CA HIS A 204 27.17 -3.71 -21.39
C HIS A 204 25.88 -4.47 -21.06
N VAL A 205 24.79 -3.72 -20.85
CA VAL A 205 23.46 -4.26 -20.51
C VAL A 205 22.41 -3.63 -21.42
N THR A 206 21.47 -4.44 -21.88
CA THR A 206 20.24 -3.99 -22.54
C THR A 206 19.03 -4.50 -21.80
N PHE A 207 18.03 -3.65 -21.64
CA PHE A 207 16.78 -3.98 -20.97
C PHE A 207 15.67 -4.20 -21.98
N SER A 208 14.85 -5.22 -21.75
CA SER A 208 13.59 -5.44 -22.47
C SER A 208 12.42 -5.41 -21.49
N THR A 209 11.42 -4.59 -21.80
CA THR A 209 10.16 -4.57 -21.04
C THR A 209 9.33 -5.80 -21.41
N ALA A 210 8.87 -6.56 -20.43
CA ALA A 210 7.96 -7.68 -20.65
C ALA A 210 6.85 -7.69 -19.58
N ASP A 211 5.60 -7.73 -20.06
CA ASP A 211 4.40 -7.71 -19.21
C ASP A 211 3.95 -9.15 -18.88
N GLY A 212 4.47 -9.69 -17.77
CA GLY A 212 4.10 -11.00 -17.22
C GLY A 212 4.89 -12.19 -17.78
N ALA A 213 4.86 -13.31 -17.05
CA ALA A 213 5.65 -14.52 -17.32
C ALA A 213 7.15 -14.23 -17.56
N LEU A 214 7.69 -13.27 -16.82
CA LEU A 214 9.04 -12.76 -16.98
C LEU A 214 10.09 -13.84 -16.74
N GLU A 215 9.80 -14.74 -15.80
CA GLU A 215 10.54 -15.94 -15.45
C GLU A 215 10.82 -16.89 -16.63
N ALA A 216 10.00 -16.86 -17.69
CA ALA A 216 10.22 -17.65 -18.90
C ALA A 216 11.18 -17.00 -19.91
N ALA A 217 11.46 -15.68 -19.79
CA ALA A 217 12.25 -14.95 -20.78
C ALA A 217 13.67 -15.49 -21.01
N PRO A 218 14.41 -16.00 -20.00
CA PRO A 218 15.70 -16.66 -20.22
C PRO A 218 15.56 -17.99 -20.98
N ALA A 219 14.58 -18.83 -20.63
CA ALA A 219 14.35 -20.11 -21.27
C ALA A 219 13.88 -19.97 -22.73
N MET A 220 13.12 -18.91 -23.04
CA MET A 220 12.72 -18.54 -24.39
C MET A 220 13.84 -17.87 -25.20
N GLY A 221 14.99 -17.58 -24.58
CA GLY A 221 16.12 -16.89 -25.21
C GLY A 221 15.85 -15.41 -25.51
N ILE A 222 14.82 -14.80 -24.93
CA ILE A 222 14.48 -13.37 -25.09
C ILE A 222 15.47 -12.50 -24.31
N ALA A 223 15.85 -12.96 -23.11
CA ALA A 223 16.84 -12.34 -22.24
C ALA A 223 17.87 -13.39 -21.78
N ASP A 224 18.90 -12.93 -21.07
CA ASP A 224 19.92 -13.78 -20.45
C ASP A 224 19.74 -13.84 -18.92
N ALA A 225 19.17 -12.77 -18.34
CA ALA A 225 18.80 -12.64 -16.93
C ALA A 225 17.45 -11.91 -16.79
N ILE A 226 16.89 -11.86 -15.58
CA ILE A 226 15.70 -11.06 -15.25
C ILE A 226 15.94 -10.17 -14.02
N VAL A 227 15.14 -9.11 -13.91
CA VAL A 227 14.95 -8.34 -12.67
C VAL A 227 13.46 -8.38 -12.33
N ASP A 228 13.11 -9.01 -11.22
CA ASP A 228 11.71 -9.23 -10.82
C ASP A 228 11.54 -9.29 -9.28
N LEU A 229 10.30 -9.23 -8.82
CA LEU A 229 9.95 -9.37 -7.41
C LEU A 229 9.99 -10.84 -6.97
N VAL A 230 10.72 -11.10 -5.89
CA VAL A 230 10.82 -12.40 -5.24
C VAL A 230 10.17 -12.32 -3.87
N SER A 231 9.39 -13.33 -3.49
CA SER A 231 8.84 -13.45 -2.13
C SER A 231 9.19 -14.83 -1.54
N SER A 232 8.62 -15.91 -2.07
CA SER A 232 8.97 -17.29 -1.62
C SER A 232 10.07 -17.98 -2.44
N GLY A 233 10.60 -17.32 -3.49
CA GLY A 233 11.55 -17.93 -4.44
C GLY A 233 10.99 -19.06 -5.32
N THR A 234 9.70 -19.43 -5.16
CA THR A 234 9.09 -20.60 -5.83
C THR A 234 9.11 -20.45 -7.36
N THR A 235 8.67 -19.30 -7.88
CA THR A 235 8.64 -18.99 -9.33
C THR A 235 10.02 -19.12 -9.98
N LEU A 236 11.06 -18.57 -9.33
CA LEU A 236 12.44 -18.70 -9.80
C LEU A 236 12.89 -20.16 -9.82
N ARG A 237 12.62 -20.91 -8.75
CA ARG A 237 13.00 -22.33 -8.64
C ARG A 237 12.36 -23.16 -9.75
N GLU A 238 11.09 -22.94 -10.05
CA GLU A 238 10.33 -23.68 -11.07
C GLU A 238 10.83 -23.40 -12.50
N ASN A 239 11.36 -22.20 -12.75
CA ASN A 239 11.95 -21.81 -14.03
C ASN A 239 13.47 -22.04 -14.09
N ASN A 240 14.03 -22.78 -13.14
CA ASN A 240 15.46 -23.06 -13.03
C ASN A 240 16.33 -21.79 -12.97
N LEU A 241 15.84 -20.74 -12.30
CA LEU A 241 16.56 -19.51 -12.01
C LEU A 241 17.08 -19.49 -10.56
N LYS A 242 18.19 -18.80 -10.33
CA LYS A 242 18.75 -18.52 -9.00
C LYS A 242 19.02 -17.04 -8.85
N GLU A 243 18.87 -16.56 -7.63
CA GLU A 243 19.37 -15.25 -7.19
C GLU A 243 20.89 -15.34 -6.95
N ILE A 244 21.54 -14.19 -6.88
CA ILE A 244 22.99 -14.07 -6.70
C ILE A 244 23.34 -13.08 -5.58
N GLU A 245 24.49 -13.30 -4.92
CA GLU A 245 25.01 -12.42 -3.89
C GLU A 245 25.19 -10.99 -4.41
N GLY A 246 24.64 -10.03 -3.67
CA GLY A 246 24.62 -8.62 -4.07
C GLY A 246 23.67 -8.29 -5.23
N GLY A 247 22.84 -9.25 -5.68
CA GLY A 247 21.83 -9.07 -6.72
C GLY A 247 20.47 -8.54 -6.25
N ILE A 248 20.27 -8.37 -4.93
CA ILE A 248 19.08 -7.69 -4.38
C ILE A 248 19.21 -6.18 -4.64
N ILE A 249 18.18 -5.60 -5.23
CA ILE A 249 18.06 -4.20 -5.61
C ILE A 249 17.38 -3.40 -4.50
N LEU A 250 16.28 -3.94 -3.95
CA LEU A 250 15.42 -3.26 -2.98
C LEU A 250 14.59 -4.28 -2.19
N GLU A 251 14.62 -4.19 -0.86
CA GLU A 251 13.64 -4.83 0.02
C GLU A 251 12.32 -4.04 -0.04
N SER A 252 11.17 -4.72 -0.15
CA SER A 252 9.86 -4.11 -0.40
C SER A 252 8.76 -4.71 0.47
N GLN A 253 7.91 -3.83 0.99
CA GLN A 253 6.66 -4.17 1.66
C GLN A 253 5.65 -3.05 1.41
N ALA A 254 4.42 -3.21 1.90
CA ALA A 254 3.41 -2.16 1.83
C ALA A 254 3.79 -0.96 2.71
N VAL A 255 3.65 0.24 2.14
CA VAL A 255 3.97 1.53 2.76
C VAL A 255 2.78 2.49 2.66
N LEU A 256 2.66 3.39 3.63
CA LEU A 256 1.77 4.55 3.57
C LEU A 256 2.56 5.77 3.11
N VAL A 257 2.05 6.45 2.09
CA VAL A 257 2.70 7.60 1.43
C VAL A 257 1.73 8.78 1.36
N ALA A 258 2.24 10.00 1.53
CA ALA A 258 1.49 11.25 1.36
C ALA A 258 2.17 12.18 0.35
N SER A 259 1.40 13.06 -0.29
CA SER A 259 1.96 14.20 -1.03
C SER A 259 2.34 15.33 -0.07
N LYS A 260 3.59 15.81 -0.12
CA LYS A 260 4.08 16.97 0.66
C LYS A 260 3.28 18.22 0.35
N LYS A 261 2.95 18.47 -0.93
CA LYS A 261 2.05 19.57 -1.33
C LYS A 261 0.68 19.44 -0.66
N SER A 262 0.05 18.27 -0.68
CA SER A 262 -1.25 18.07 -0.01
C SER A 262 -1.16 18.26 1.51
N LEU A 263 -0.14 17.73 2.17
CA LEU A 263 0.09 17.89 3.62
C LEU A 263 0.22 19.37 4.05
N ILE A 264 0.81 20.22 3.21
CA ILE A 264 1.04 21.64 3.50
C ILE A 264 -0.14 22.53 3.06
N GLN A 265 -0.80 22.20 1.95
CA GLN A 265 -1.70 23.13 1.25
C GLN A 265 -3.18 22.74 1.32
N ARG A 266 -3.54 21.48 1.63
CA ARG A 266 -4.94 21.05 1.74
C ARG A 266 -5.32 20.86 3.21
N GLU A 267 -6.32 21.63 3.64
CA GLU A 267 -6.88 21.57 5.00
C GLU A 267 -7.30 20.13 5.38
N GLY A 268 -7.04 19.74 6.63
CA GLY A 268 -7.37 18.43 7.19
C GLY A 268 -6.52 17.25 6.73
N VAL A 269 -5.70 17.37 5.67
CA VAL A 269 -4.83 16.26 5.21
C VAL A 269 -3.79 15.90 6.26
N LEU A 270 -3.15 16.90 6.89
CA LEU A 270 -2.14 16.68 7.93
C LEU A 270 -2.74 15.91 9.12
N ASP A 271 -3.87 16.37 9.65
CA ASP A 271 -4.55 15.76 10.80
C ASP A 271 -5.08 14.35 10.48
N THR A 272 -5.64 14.15 9.28
CA THR A 272 -6.12 12.82 8.84
C THR A 272 -4.94 11.85 8.62
N THR A 273 -3.79 12.36 8.17
CA THR A 273 -2.56 11.57 8.05
C THR A 273 -2.03 11.16 9.42
N HIS A 274 -2.07 12.05 10.40
CA HIS A 274 -1.71 11.78 11.79
C HIS A 274 -2.61 10.70 12.39
N GLU A 275 -3.94 10.85 12.28
CA GLU A 275 -4.90 9.87 12.80
C GLU A 275 -4.74 8.48 12.14
N ILE A 276 -4.50 8.43 10.82
CA ILE A 276 -4.24 7.16 10.13
C ILE A 276 -2.93 6.54 10.61
N LEU A 277 -1.85 7.33 10.77
CA LEU A 277 -0.56 6.88 11.26
C LEU A 277 -0.68 6.29 12.67
N GLU A 278 -1.25 7.02 13.62
CA GLU A 278 -1.44 6.55 15.01
C GLU A 278 -2.24 5.25 15.06
N ARG A 279 -3.36 5.17 14.32
CA ARG A 279 -4.19 3.96 14.24
C ARG A 279 -3.40 2.78 13.67
N LEU A 280 -2.64 2.96 12.59
CA LEU A 280 -1.84 1.88 12.00
C LEU A 280 -0.74 1.40 12.95
N GLU A 281 0.01 2.29 13.58
CA GLU A 281 1.05 1.90 14.56
C GLU A 281 0.44 1.19 15.78
N ALA A 282 -0.68 1.71 16.31
CA ALA A 282 -1.41 1.07 17.40
C ALA A 282 -1.96 -0.30 17.01
N HIS A 283 -2.32 -0.51 15.75
CA HIS A 283 -2.78 -1.79 15.23
C HIS A 283 -1.64 -2.80 15.11
N LEU A 284 -0.52 -2.42 14.48
CA LEU A 284 0.67 -3.28 14.36
C LEU A 284 1.18 -3.72 15.74
N ARG A 285 1.19 -2.80 16.72
CA ARG A 285 1.47 -3.11 18.14
C ARG A 285 0.47 -4.13 18.72
N ALA A 286 -0.82 -4.00 18.42
CA ALA A 286 -1.87 -4.91 18.89
C ALA A 286 -1.83 -6.31 18.24
N VAL A 287 -1.49 -6.40 16.94
CA VAL A 287 -1.37 -7.67 16.20
C VAL A 287 -0.34 -8.59 16.85
N GLY A 288 0.68 -8.06 17.52
CA GLY A 288 1.67 -8.84 18.28
C GLY A 288 1.18 -9.44 19.62
N GLN A 289 0.01 -9.04 20.13
CA GLN A 289 -0.40 -9.28 21.53
C GLN A 289 -1.75 -10.01 21.68
N PHE A 290 -2.00 -10.50 22.89
CA PHE A 290 -3.32 -10.86 23.40
C PHE A 290 -3.55 -10.24 24.77
N THR A 291 -4.78 -9.84 25.07
CA THR A 291 -5.22 -9.67 26.47
C THR A 291 -5.47 -11.04 27.07
N VAL A 292 -4.84 -11.33 28.20
CA VAL A 292 -5.02 -12.58 28.96
C VAL A 292 -5.58 -12.23 30.33
N THR A 293 -6.77 -12.78 30.61
CA THR A 293 -7.46 -12.64 31.89
C THR A 293 -7.50 -13.99 32.60
N ALA A 294 -7.19 -14.07 33.89
CA ALA A 294 -7.24 -15.33 34.64
C ALA A 294 -7.75 -15.15 36.07
N ASN A 295 -8.47 -16.15 36.59
CA ASN A 295 -8.89 -16.22 37.99
C ASN A 295 -7.83 -16.92 38.84
N MET A 296 -7.36 -16.26 39.89
CA MET A 296 -6.38 -16.77 40.84
C MET A 296 -6.95 -16.72 42.26
N ARG A 297 -6.78 -17.79 43.05
CA ARG A 297 -7.00 -17.70 44.51
C ARG A 297 -5.90 -16.87 45.14
N GLY A 298 -6.22 -16.08 46.16
CA GLY A 298 -5.25 -15.31 46.98
C GLY A 298 -5.93 -14.69 48.19
N GLY A 299 -5.14 -14.30 49.20
CA GLY A 299 -5.60 -13.57 50.39
C GLY A 299 -5.62 -12.06 50.21
N SER A 300 -4.80 -11.51 49.32
CA SER A 300 -4.82 -10.08 48.94
C SER A 300 -4.49 -9.88 47.45
N ALA A 301 -4.71 -8.67 46.94
CA ALA A 301 -4.38 -8.32 45.56
C ALA A 301 -2.86 -8.28 45.33
N GLU A 302 -2.11 -7.79 46.33
CA GLU A 302 -0.64 -7.69 46.33
C GLU A 302 0.01 -9.08 46.28
N GLU A 303 -0.52 -10.05 47.01
CA GLU A 303 -0.05 -11.44 47.01
C GLU A 303 -0.27 -12.14 45.65
N VAL A 304 -1.35 -11.78 44.95
CA VAL A 304 -1.63 -12.26 43.59
C VAL A 304 -0.72 -11.56 42.57
N ALA A 305 -0.51 -10.24 42.72
CA ALA A 305 0.39 -9.46 41.87
C ALA A 305 1.85 -9.96 41.98
N ASP A 306 2.35 -10.19 43.19
CA ASP A 306 3.70 -10.73 43.44
C ASP A 306 3.89 -12.11 42.80
N ARG A 307 2.91 -13.02 42.97
CA ARG A 307 2.93 -14.32 42.29
C ARG A 307 2.94 -14.21 40.77
N ILE A 308 2.22 -13.25 40.18
CA ILE A 308 2.28 -12.99 38.73
C ILE A 308 3.65 -12.45 38.33
N LEU A 309 4.17 -11.43 39.02
CA LEU A 309 5.44 -10.78 38.71
C LEU A 309 6.66 -11.68 38.96
N SER A 310 6.52 -12.73 39.79
CA SER A 310 7.52 -13.80 39.92
C SER A 310 7.74 -14.61 38.63
N GLN A 311 6.81 -14.55 37.67
CA GLN A 311 6.83 -15.37 36.46
C GLN A 311 7.37 -14.59 35.25
N PRO A 312 8.38 -15.13 34.53
CA PRO A 312 9.19 -14.36 33.57
C PRO A 312 8.44 -13.90 32.30
N SER A 313 7.26 -14.42 31.97
CA SER A 313 6.47 -13.93 30.83
C SER A 313 5.07 -13.45 31.19
N LEU A 314 4.83 -13.11 32.47
CA LEU A 314 3.55 -12.58 32.95
C LEU A 314 3.63 -11.11 33.41
N SER A 315 4.68 -10.38 33.02
CA SER A 315 4.88 -8.97 33.40
C SER A 315 3.77 -8.02 32.91
N GLY A 316 3.04 -8.37 31.86
CA GLY A 316 2.20 -7.41 31.14
C GLY A 316 3.04 -6.30 30.47
N LEU A 317 2.37 -5.19 30.11
CA LEU A 317 3.06 -3.98 29.62
C LEU A 317 3.68 -3.17 30.77
N GLN A 318 2.97 -3.07 31.90
CA GLN A 318 3.35 -2.27 33.07
C GLN A 318 3.15 -3.02 34.41
N GLY A 319 2.73 -4.29 34.36
CA GLY A 319 2.25 -5.06 35.51
C GLY A 319 0.85 -5.67 35.26
N PRO A 320 0.37 -6.55 36.16
CA PRO A 320 -0.99 -7.06 36.15
C PRO A 320 -2.00 -6.07 36.77
N THR A 321 -3.12 -5.84 36.09
CA THR A 321 -4.32 -5.32 36.76
C THR A 321 -4.92 -6.43 37.60
N VAL A 322 -5.17 -6.20 38.90
CA VAL A 322 -5.71 -7.21 39.82
C VAL A 322 -7.00 -6.71 40.48
N SER A 323 -8.10 -7.43 40.26
CA SER A 323 -9.45 -7.06 40.73
C SER A 323 -10.11 -8.19 41.53
N PRO A 324 -10.86 -7.92 42.62
CA PRO A 324 -11.48 -8.97 43.43
C PRO A 324 -12.60 -9.69 42.66
N VAL A 325 -12.65 -11.02 42.82
CA VAL A 325 -13.69 -11.90 42.26
C VAL A 325 -14.49 -12.50 43.40
N PHE A 326 -15.73 -12.04 43.52
CA PHE A 326 -16.64 -12.44 44.57
C PHE A 326 -17.33 -13.77 44.25
N CYS A 327 -17.35 -14.70 45.21
CA CYS A 327 -18.12 -15.93 45.14
C CYS A 327 -18.95 -16.13 46.41
N LYS A 328 -19.97 -16.99 46.33
CA LYS A 328 -20.86 -17.28 47.47
C LYS A 328 -20.41 -18.58 48.15
N ARG A 329 -20.09 -18.50 49.44
CA ARG A 329 -19.75 -19.64 50.30
C ARG A 329 -20.59 -19.58 51.57
N ASP A 330 -21.24 -20.69 51.92
CA ASP A 330 -22.06 -20.84 53.13
C ASP A 330 -23.07 -19.69 53.33
N GLY A 331 -23.68 -19.27 52.23
CA GLY A 331 -24.65 -18.16 52.19
C GLY A 331 -24.05 -16.75 52.12
N LYS A 332 -22.76 -16.57 52.44
CA LYS A 332 -22.06 -15.27 52.46
C LYS A 332 -21.27 -15.04 51.18
N VAL A 333 -21.06 -13.76 50.84
CA VAL A 333 -20.21 -13.36 49.70
C VAL A 333 -18.80 -13.11 50.21
N THR A 334 -17.80 -13.72 49.57
CA THR A 334 -16.37 -13.58 49.91
C THR A 334 -15.52 -13.40 48.66
N SER A 335 -14.37 -12.73 48.77
CA SER A 335 -13.42 -12.47 47.69
C SER A 335 -12.20 -13.40 47.79
N ASP A 336 -12.43 -14.71 47.67
CA ASP A 336 -11.36 -15.72 47.76
C ASP A 336 -10.52 -15.85 46.47
N TYR A 337 -10.89 -15.06 45.46
CA TYR A 337 -10.29 -15.03 44.14
C TYR A 337 -10.07 -13.59 43.69
N TYR A 338 -9.12 -13.43 42.77
CA TYR A 338 -8.86 -12.21 42.04
C TYR A 338 -8.78 -12.54 40.53
N ALA A 339 -9.29 -11.63 39.71
CA ALA A 339 -9.07 -11.64 38.27
C ALA A 339 -7.83 -10.80 37.98
N ILE A 340 -6.85 -11.41 37.31
CA ILE A 340 -5.69 -10.70 36.75
C ILE A 340 -5.95 -10.37 35.29
N VAL A 341 -5.42 -9.25 34.79
CA VAL A 341 -5.38 -8.91 33.36
C VAL A 341 -3.97 -8.47 32.99
N ILE A 342 -3.40 -9.09 31.95
CA ILE A 342 -2.08 -8.76 31.39
C ILE A 342 -2.13 -8.83 29.86
N CYS A 343 -1.29 -8.04 29.18
CA CYS A 343 -0.97 -8.29 27.77
C CYS A 343 0.14 -9.34 27.69
N VAL A 344 0.01 -10.28 26.74
CA VAL A 344 0.99 -11.34 26.50
C VAL A 344 1.29 -11.41 25.00
N PRO A 345 2.57 -11.39 24.58
CA PRO A 345 2.92 -11.54 23.17
C PRO A 345 2.42 -12.88 22.62
N LYS A 346 1.83 -12.89 21.41
CA LYS A 346 1.24 -14.10 20.80
C LYS A 346 2.23 -15.28 20.77
N ARG A 347 3.51 -15.00 20.47
CA ARG A 347 4.63 -15.97 20.46
C ARG A 347 4.92 -16.59 21.85
N ALA A 348 4.59 -15.90 22.93
CA ALA A 348 4.81 -16.34 24.32
C ALA A 348 3.55 -16.95 24.99
N LEU A 349 2.40 -16.95 24.31
CA LEU A 349 1.09 -17.31 24.89
C LEU A 349 1.10 -18.67 25.59
N TYR A 350 1.52 -19.73 24.91
CA TYR A 350 1.47 -21.10 25.45
C TYR A 350 2.32 -21.26 26.73
N LYS A 351 3.55 -20.71 26.71
CA LYS A 351 4.46 -20.69 27.86
C LYS A 351 3.90 -19.86 29.03
N SER A 352 3.16 -18.81 28.73
CA SER A 352 2.51 -17.94 29.72
C SER A 352 1.30 -18.63 30.36
N VAL A 353 0.50 -19.37 29.59
CA VAL A 353 -0.58 -20.21 30.14
C VAL A 353 -0.04 -21.32 31.06
N GLN A 354 1.13 -21.90 30.75
CA GLN A 354 1.81 -22.84 31.64
C GLN A 354 2.24 -22.19 32.97
N GLN A 355 2.87 -21.01 32.93
CA GLN A 355 3.26 -20.25 34.13
C GLN A 355 2.04 -19.85 34.97
N LEU A 356 0.98 -19.31 34.35
CA LEU A 356 -0.28 -18.97 35.02
C LEU A 356 -0.85 -20.18 35.79
N ARG A 357 -0.90 -21.36 35.16
CA ARG A 357 -1.38 -22.58 35.80
C ARG A 357 -0.50 -23.02 36.97
N ALA A 358 0.83 -22.88 36.86
CA ALA A 358 1.77 -23.25 37.92
C ALA A 358 1.57 -22.45 39.21
N ILE A 359 1.17 -21.17 39.11
CA ILE A 359 0.88 -20.30 40.27
C ILE A 359 -0.58 -20.31 40.74
N GLY A 360 -1.40 -21.24 40.23
CA GLY A 360 -2.80 -21.43 40.63
C GLY A 360 -3.84 -20.64 39.80
N GLY A 361 -3.44 -20.11 38.64
CA GLY A 361 -4.33 -19.47 37.67
C GLY A 361 -5.25 -20.46 36.95
N SER A 362 -6.52 -20.06 36.81
CA SER A 362 -7.62 -20.88 36.29
C SER A 362 -8.60 -20.03 35.49
N GLY A 363 -9.43 -20.66 34.64
CA GLY A 363 -10.38 -19.92 33.78
C GLY A 363 -9.70 -18.87 32.89
N VAL A 364 -8.56 -19.22 32.29
CA VAL A 364 -7.75 -18.29 31.48
C VAL A 364 -8.49 -17.96 30.18
N LEU A 365 -8.95 -16.71 30.07
CA LEU A 365 -9.55 -16.11 28.89
C LEU A 365 -8.48 -15.40 28.07
N ILE A 366 -8.56 -15.49 26.76
CA ILE A 366 -7.58 -14.92 25.82
C ILE A 366 -8.37 -14.21 24.72
N SER A 367 -8.09 -12.93 24.50
CA SER A 367 -8.80 -12.10 23.53
C SER A 367 -7.83 -11.29 22.67
N PRO A 368 -8.06 -11.17 21.34
CA PRO A 368 -7.29 -10.28 20.48
C PRO A 368 -7.57 -8.80 20.82
N LEU A 369 -6.69 -7.94 20.35
CA LEU A 369 -6.79 -6.48 20.48
C LEU A 369 -6.83 -5.85 19.07
N THR A 370 -7.64 -4.82 18.91
CA THR A 370 -7.70 -4.02 17.68
C THR A 370 -6.57 -3.00 17.65
N TYR A 371 -6.35 -2.30 18.77
CA TYR A 371 -5.37 -1.24 18.92
C TYR A 371 -4.72 -1.33 20.31
N ILE A 372 -3.43 -0.99 20.39
CA ILE A 372 -2.73 -0.62 21.62
C ILE A 372 -2.08 0.73 21.33
N PHE A 373 -2.73 1.80 21.79
CA PHE A 373 -2.11 3.13 21.80
C PHE A 373 -1.09 3.18 22.94
N ASP A 374 0.04 3.81 22.67
CA ASP A 374 1.19 3.96 23.57
C ASP A 374 1.85 5.32 23.22
N GLU A 375 3.06 5.61 23.70
CA GLU A 375 3.80 6.79 23.23
C GLU A 375 3.94 6.84 21.69
N GLU A 376 3.79 8.04 21.13
CA GLU A 376 3.98 8.29 19.68
C GLU A 376 5.40 7.91 19.27
N THR A 377 5.54 7.25 18.11
CA THR A 377 6.87 6.99 17.56
C THR A 377 7.50 8.28 17.02
N PRO A 378 8.84 8.31 16.82
CA PRO A 378 9.49 9.46 16.19
C PRO A 378 8.96 9.83 14.80
N ARG A 379 8.28 8.90 14.09
CA ARG A 379 7.83 9.11 12.70
C ARG A 379 7.04 10.39 12.52
N TRP A 380 6.11 10.69 13.42
CA TRP A 380 5.29 11.89 13.29
C TRP A 380 6.13 13.17 13.38
N ARG A 381 7.09 13.21 14.31
CA ARG A 381 8.04 14.32 14.44
C ARG A 381 8.96 14.43 13.23
N ASP A 382 9.44 13.31 12.69
CA ASP A 382 10.30 13.28 11.52
C ASP A 382 9.57 13.75 10.25
N ILE A 383 8.27 13.46 10.12
CA ILE A 383 7.39 14.02 9.08
C ILE A 383 7.29 15.54 9.25
N LEU A 384 6.96 16.06 10.43
CA LEU A 384 6.85 17.50 10.68
C LEU A 384 8.17 18.24 10.36
N LEU A 385 9.32 17.70 10.77
CA LEU A 385 10.65 18.21 10.41
C LEU A 385 10.88 18.22 8.90
N THR A 386 10.41 17.19 8.17
CA THR A 386 10.50 17.11 6.70
C THR A 386 9.57 18.09 5.99
N LEU A 387 8.47 18.48 6.62
CA LEU A 387 7.57 19.54 6.16
C LEU A 387 8.07 20.96 6.51
N GLY A 388 8.90 21.08 7.55
CA GLY A 388 9.37 22.36 8.09
C GLY A 388 8.38 23.02 9.06
N LEU A 389 7.64 22.20 9.82
CA LEU A 389 6.62 22.59 10.81
C LEU A 389 7.11 22.40 12.25
#